data_AF-A0A645GD92-F1
#
_entry.id   AF-A0A645GD92-F1
#
_cell.length_a   1.000
_cell.length_b   1.000
_cell.length_c   1.000
_cell.angle_alpha   90.00
_cell.angle_beta   90.00
_cell.angle_gamma   90.00
#
_symmetry.space_group_name_H-M   'P 1'
#
loop_
_entity.id
_entity.type
_entity.pdbx_description
1 polymer ?
#
loop_
_entity_poly.entity_id
_entity_poly.type
_entity_poly.pdbx_seq_one_letter_code
_entity_poly.pdbx_strand_id
1 'polypeptide(L)'
;MAHQRGYASEDEANFLAYIACINNEDYDFQYSGYLLALKYTASALAKVDYNALVSANNDLSSSVINDLNHSSEFWKQFEGKVNEVSDDMNSNYLKANGVKEGTLSYGKVVNLLLTYYSLYGFK
;
A
#
# COMPACT_ATOMS: atom_id res chain seq x y z
N MET A 1 -6.44 -15.20 3.63
CA MET A 1 -7.91 -15.18 3.81
C MET A 1 -8.67 -14.51 2.66
N ALA A 2 -8.18 -13.42 2.05
CA ALA A 2 -8.91 -12.71 0.97
C ALA A 2 -9.17 -13.57 -0.28
N HIS A 3 -8.15 -14.27 -0.80
CA HIS A 3 -8.29 -15.17 -1.95
C HIS A 3 -9.31 -16.28 -1.74
N GLN A 4 -9.37 -16.86 -0.53
CA GLN A 4 -10.36 -17.87 -0.15
C GLN A 4 -11.79 -17.33 -0.08
N ARG A 5 -11.96 -16.01 0.01
CA ARG A 5 -13.24 -15.29 0.02
C ARG A 5 -13.59 -14.68 -1.34
N GLY A 6 -12.86 -15.04 -2.40
CA GLY A 6 -13.16 -14.64 -3.78
C GLY A 6 -12.53 -13.33 -4.24
N TYR A 7 -11.68 -12.70 -3.44
CA TYR A 7 -10.90 -11.53 -3.88
C TYR A 7 -9.65 -11.99 -4.62
N ALA A 8 -9.71 -12.08 -5.94
CA ALA A 8 -8.61 -12.58 -6.78
C ALA A 8 -7.51 -11.53 -7.05
N SER A 9 -7.82 -10.23 -6.90
CA SER A 9 -6.84 -9.16 -7.09
C SER A 9 -5.92 -9.08 -5.87
N GLU A 10 -4.61 -9.30 -6.07
CA GLU A 10 -3.61 -9.16 -5.01
C GLU A 10 -3.66 -7.76 -4.36
N ASP A 11 -3.91 -6.71 -5.15
CA ASP A 11 -4.04 -5.34 -4.62
C ASP A 11 -5.23 -5.20 -3.65
N GLU A 12 -6.39 -5.80 -3.97
CA GLU A 12 -7.54 -5.81 -3.06
C GLU A 12 -7.26 -6.67 -1.82
N ALA A 13 -6.60 -7.81 -2.02
CA ALA A 13 -6.19 -8.68 -0.92
C ALA A 13 -5.26 -7.96 0.06
N ASN A 14 -4.27 -7.20 -0.45
CA ASN A 14 -3.33 -6.43 0.36
C ASN A 14 -4.02 -5.25 1.07
N PHE A 15 -4.95 -4.56 0.42
CA PHE A 15 -5.76 -3.54 1.09
C PHE A 15 -6.65 -4.13 2.20
N LEU A 16 -7.30 -5.26 1.96
CA LEU A 16 -8.11 -5.94 2.98
C LEU A 16 -7.24 -6.47 4.13
N ALA A 17 -6.03 -6.96 3.85
CA ALA A 17 -5.07 -7.36 4.87
C ALA A 17 -4.70 -6.17 5.75
N TYR A 18 -4.42 -5.01 5.15
CA TYR A 18 -4.19 -3.77 5.88
C TYR A 18 -5.37 -3.44 6.83
N ILE A 19 -6.61 -3.42 6.32
CA ILE A 19 -7.79 -3.12 7.15
C ILE A 19 -7.97 -4.14 8.28
N ALA A 20 -7.77 -5.43 8.00
CA ALA A 20 -7.86 -6.47 9.03
C ALA A 20 -6.79 -6.30 10.12
N CYS A 21 -5.58 -5.93 9.73
CA CYS A 21 -4.45 -5.71 10.63
C CYS A 21 -4.65 -4.51 11.55
N ILE A 22 -5.02 -3.34 11.02
CA ILE A 22 -5.17 -2.12 11.84
C ILE A 22 -6.37 -2.19 12.81
N ASN A 23 -7.34 -3.08 12.56
CA ASN A 23 -8.48 -3.30 13.44
C ASN A 23 -8.29 -4.50 14.37
N ASN A 24 -7.11 -5.11 14.40
CA ASN A 24 -6.78 -6.18 15.32
C ASN A 24 -6.45 -5.62 16.72
N GLU A 25 -6.70 -6.38 17.78
CA GLU A 25 -6.36 -5.98 19.16
C GLU A 25 -4.85 -6.08 19.45
N ASP A 26 -4.14 -6.95 18.72
CA ASP A 26 -2.72 -7.19 18.89
C ASP A 26 -1.87 -6.18 18.07
N TYR A 27 -0.94 -5.54 18.76
CA TYR A 27 -0.07 -4.50 18.20
C TYR A 27 0.86 -5.02 17.10
N ASP A 28 1.25 -6.29 17.11
CA ASP A 28 2.11 -6.86 16.05
C ASP A 28 1.36 -6.90 14.71
N PHE A 29 0.06 -7.18 14.75
CA PHE A 29 -0.79 -7.11 13.56
C PHE A 29 -0.99 -5.67 13.10
N GLN A 30 -1.31 -4.75 14.01
CA GLN A 30 -1.46 -3.33 13.67
C GLN A 30 -0.18 -2.79 13.02
N TYR A 31 0.98 -3.06 13.63
CA TYR A 31 2.28 -2.68 13.10
C TYR A 31 2.52 -3.26 11.70
N SER A 32 2.27 -4.55 11.51
CA SER A 32 2.41 -5.20 10.19
C SER A 32 1.51 -4.57 9.13
N GLY A 33 0.29 -4.18 9.50
CA GLY A 33 -0.62 -3.42 8.64
C GLY A 33 -0.03 -2.07 8.22
N TYR A 34 0.40 -1.26 9.19
CA TYR A 34 1.00 0.03 8.91
C TYR A 34 2.30 -0.07 8.11
N LEU A 35 3.15 -1.07 8.37
CA LEU A 35 4.37 -1.32 7.63
C LEU A 35 4.08 -1.69 6.16
N LEU A 36 3.02 -2.48 5.91
CA LEU A 36 2.56 -2.79 4.56
C LEU A 36 2.08 -1.53 3.83
N ALA A 37 1.24 -0.71 4.47
CA ALA A 37 0.76 0.54 3.90
C ALA A 37 1.92 1.50 3.61
N LEU A 38 2.87 1.65 4.55
CA LEU A 38 4.06 2.46 4.40
C LEU A 38 4.89 2.03 3.18
N LYS A 39 5.08 0.71 2.96
CA LYS A 39 5.82 0.21 1.81
C LYS A 39 5.16 0.62 0.49
N TYR A 40 3.84 0.44 0.36
CA TYR A 40 3.10 0.82 -0.84
C TYR A 40 3.11 2.34 -1.08
N THR A 41 2.84 3.14 -0.05
CA THR A 41 2.78 4.60 -0.19
C THR A 41 4.17 5.20 -0.40
N ALA A 42 5.21 4.68 0.25
CA ALA A 42 6.58 5.12 0.03
C ALA A 42 7.05 4.83 -1.41
N SER A 43 6.78 3.63 -1.93
CA SER A 43 7.09 3.31 -3.33
C SER A 43 6.34 4.20 -4.33
N ALA A 44 5.07 4.51 -4.06
CA ALA A 44 4.30 5.42 -4.91
C ALA A 44 4.81 6.87 -4.82
N LEU A 45 5.11 7.35 -3.61
CA LEU A 45 5.62 8.70 -3.39
C LEU A 45 7.01 8.88 -4.03
N ALA A 46 7.89 7.87 -3.95
CA ALA A 46 9.20 7.89 -4.61
C ALA A 46 9.10 8.20 -6.11
N LYS A 47 8.07 7.68 -6.78
CA LYS A 47 7.84 7.84 -8.23
C LYS A 47 7.36 9.24 -8.60
N VAL A 48 6.77 9.98 -7.66
CA VAL A 48 6.12 11.28 -7.92
C VAL A 48 6.88 12.45 -7.30
N ASP A 49 7.35 12.30 -6.06
CA ASP A 49 8.15 13.29 -5.34
C ASP A 49 9.12 12.60 -4.37
N TYR A 50 10.35 12.38 -4.83
CA TYR A 50 11.40 11.77 -4.04
C TYR A 50 11.83 12.63 -2.83
N ASN A 51 11.81 13.96 -2.95
CA ASN A 51 12.21 14.84 -1.85
C ASN A 51 11.16 14.81 -0.72
N ALA A 52 9.87 14.74 -1.08
CA ALA A 52 8.80 14.53 -0.12
C ALA A 52 8.95 13.17 0.59
N LEU A 53 9.32 12.11 -0.13
CA LEU A 53 9.62 10.82 0.49
C LEU A 53 10.77 10.90 1.50
N VAL A 54 11.90 11.51 1.12
CA VAL A 54 13.04 11.68 2.03
C VAL A 54 12.61 12.45 3.28
N SER A 55 11.84 13.52 3.10
CA SER A 55 11.34 14.32 4.21
C SER A 55 10.42 13.52 5.13
N ALA A 56 9.50 12.73 4.58
CA ALA A 56 8.59 11.87 5.34
C ALA A 56 9.34 10.75 6.08
N ASN A 57 10.42 10.21 5.49
CA ASN A 57 11.21 9.16 6.10
C ASN A 57 12.10 9.65 7.25
N ASN A 58 12.38 10.95 7.36
CA ASN A 58 13.16 11.50 8.48
C ASN A 58 12.47 11.33 9.83
N ASP A 59 11.14 11.20 9.84
CA ASP A 59 10.35 11.00 11.05
C ASP A 59 10.26 9.51 11.46
N LEU A 60 10.77 8.59 10.63
CA LEU A 60 10.78 7.16 10.94
C LEU A 60 11.88 6.82 11.95
N SER A 61 11.55 5.92 12.89
CA SER A 61 12.56 5.37 13.80
C SER A 61 13.52 4.44 13.06
N SER A 62 14.74 4.32 13.59
CA SER A 62 15.73 3.38 13.06
C SER A 62 15.24 1.93 13.06
N SER A 63 14.40 1.54 14.02
CA SER A 63 13.77 0.22 14.05
C SER A 63 12.86 -0.03 12.84
N VAL A 64 12.00 0.93 12.49
CA VAL A 64 11.11 0.80 11.32
C VAL A 64 11.93 0.72 10.03
N ILE A 65 12.97 1.53 9.91
CA ILE A 65 13.89 1.49 8.76
C ILE A 65 14.56 0.12 8.64
N ASN A 66 15.01 -0.46 9.76
CA ASN A 66 15.61 -1.80 9.76
C ASN A 66 14.61 -2.88 9.33
N ASP A 67 13.37 -2.82 9.80
CA ASP A 67 12.33 -3.77 9.42
C ASP A 67 11.98 -3.70 7.93
N LEU A 68 11.93 -2.48 7.36
CA LEU A 68 11.75 -2.27 5.92
C LEU A 68 12.91 -2.88 5.12
N ASN A 69 14.15 -2.69 5.57
CA ASN A 69 15.34 -3.23 4.92
C ASN A 69 15.35 -4.77 4.97
N HIS A 70 15.12 -5.37 6.13
CA HIS A 70 15.05 -6.82 6.29
C HIS A 70 13.92 -7.42 5.43
N SER A 71 12.76 -6.77 5.39
CA SER A 71 11.64 -7.19 4.53
C SER A 71 12.04 -7.15 3.05
N SER A 72 12.67 -6.07 2.60
CA SER A 72 13.15 -5.92 1.22
C SER A 72 14.15 -7.02 0.84
N GLU A 73 15.16 -7.25 1.69
CA GLU A 73 16.17 -8.30 1.48
C GLU A 73 15.54 -9.70 1.42
N PHE A 74 14.60 -9.98 2.32
CA PHE A 74 13.87 -11.24 2.36
C PHE A 74 13.05 -11.48 1.09
N TRP A 75 12.43 -10.47 0.50
CA TRP A 75 11.63 -10.62 -0.72
C TRP A 75 12.47 -10.66 -2.00
N LYS A 76 13.64 -10.02 -2.00
CA LYS A 76 14.57 -9.97 -3.15
C LYS A 76 15.02 -11.35 -3.64
N GLN A 77 15.15 -12.32 -2.72
CA GLN A 77 15.46 -13.73 -3.07
C GLN A 77 14.33 -14.44 -3.83
N PHE A 78 13.10 -13.89 -3.84
CA PHE A 78 11.91 -14.48 -4.49
C PHE A 78 11.41 -13.68 -5.71
N GLU A 79 12.03 -12.55 -6.05
CA GLU A 79 11.51 -11.52 -6.97
C GLU A 79 11.46 -11.95 -8.46
N GLY A 80 12.04 -13.10 -8.82
CA GLY A 80 12.33 -13.48 -10.21
C GLY A 80 11.16 -13.65 -11.19
N LYS A 81 9.88 -13.56 -10.79
CA LYS A 81 8.71 -13.73 -11.69
C LYS A 81 7.42 -13.06 -11.17
N VAL A 82 7.37 -11.74 -11.02
CA VAL A 82 6.07 -11.03 -10.86
C VAL A 82 5.95 -9.94 -11.93
N ASN A 83 5.09 -10.18 -12.92
CA ASN A 83 4.80 -9.24 -14.01
C ASN A 83 3.90 -8.11 -13.51
N GLU A 84 4.30 -6.87 -13.76
CA GLU A 84 3.48 -5.66 -13.60
C GLU A 84 2.28 -5.70 -14.57
N VAL A 85 1.09 -5.99 -14.05
CA VAL A 85 -0.18 -5.71 -14.76
C VAL A 85 -1.20 -5.19 -13.74
N SER A 86 -1.01 -3.97 -13.22
CA SER A 86 -1.98 -3.33 -12.31
C SER A 86 -2.43 -1.92 -12.74
N ASP A 87 -1.71 -1.23 -13.63
CA ASP A 87 -1.98 0.21 -13.89
C ASP A 87 -3.25 0.46 -14.72
N ASP A 88 -3.54 -0.37 -15.72
CA ASP A 88 -4.70 -0.18 -16.62
C ASP A 88 -6.04 -0.45 -15.92
N MET A 89 -6.12 -1.48 -15.06
CA MET A 89 -7.35 -1.79 -14.31
C MET A 89 -7.67 -0.73 -13.25
N ASN A 90 -6.63 -0.16 -12.61
CA ASN A 90 -6.80 0.81 -11.53
C ASN A 90 -7.36 2.15 -12.03
N SER A 91 -6.92 2.59 -13.20
CA SER A 91 -7.42 3.82 -13.83
C SER A 91 -8.93 3.74 -14.11
N ASN A 92 -9.44 2.56 -14.51
CA ASN A 92 -10.87 2.34 -14.71
C ASN A 92 -11.66 2.29 -13.39
N TYR A 93 -11.08 1.72 -12.33
CA TYR A 93 -11.69 1.71 -10.99
C TYR A 93 -11.90 3.14 -10.46
N LEU A 94 -10.90 4.01 -10.59
CA LEU A 94 -11.01 5.42 -10.19
C LEU A 94 -12.12 6.15 -10.95
N LYS A 95 -12.21 5.96 -12.28
CA LYS A 95 -13.27 6.53 -13.12
C LYS A 95 -14.65 6.07 -12.68
N ALA A 96 -14.82 4.77 -12.40
CA ALA A 96 -16.10 4.21 -11.95
C ALA A 96 -16.53 4.75 -10.58
N ASN A 97 -15.59 5.12 -9.72
CA ASN A 97 -15.85 5.70 -8.40
C ASN A 97 -15.87 7.24 -8.39
N GLY A 98 -15.99 7.88 -9.56
CA GLY A 98 -16.21 9.32 -9.66
C GLY A 98 -14.97 10.20 -9.48
N VAL A 99 -13.77 9.62 -9.52
CA VAL A 99 -12.52 10.39 -9.49
C VAL A 99 -12.30 11.04 -10.87
N LYS A 100 -12.01 12.35 -10.89
CA LYS A 100 -11.88 13.15 -12.13
C LYS A 100 -10.79 12.60 -13.06
N GLU A 101 -11.08 12.68 -14.35
CA GLU A 101 -10.15 12.34 -15.43
C GLU A 101 -8.84 13.16 -15.32
N GLY A 102 -7.70 12.49 -15.47
CA GLY A 102 -6.37 13.09 -15.30
C GLY A 102 -5.75 12.96 -13.90
N THR A 103 -6.42 12.27 -12.95
CA THR A 103 -5.82 11.94 -11.65
C THR A 103 -4.76 10.85 -11.81
N LEU A 104 -3.54 11.09 -11.29
CA LEU A 104 -2.45 10.10 -11.31
C LEU A 104 -2.89 8.82 -10.56
N SER A 105 -2.64 7.66 -11.16
CA SER A 105 -2.77 6.36 -10.49
C SER A 105 -1.48 6.08 -9.72
N TYR A 106 -1.59 5.92 -8.40
CA TYR A 106 -0.46 5.59 -7.52
C TYR A 106 -0.30 4.08 -7.30
N GLY A 107 -1.01 3.26 -8.07
CA GLY A 107 -1.24 1.84 -7.82
C GLY A 107 -2.54 1.61 -7.02
N LYS A 108 -3.17 0.45 -7.22
CA LYS A 108 -4.55 0.21 -6.73
C LYS A 108 -4.63 0.18 -5.21
N VAL A 109 -3.64 -0.40 -4.52
CA VAL A 109 -3.58 -0.38 -3.05
C VAL A 109 -3.54 1.04 -2.51
N VAL A 110 -2.66 1.90 -3.07
CA VAL A 110 -2.52 3.30 -2.61
C VAL A 110 -3.80 4.09 -2.87
N ASN A 111 -4.43 3.89 -4.02
CA ASN A 111 -5.71 4.51 -4.32
C ASN A 111 -6.83 4.06 -3.35
N LEU A 112 -6.88 2.79 -2.98
CA LEU A 112 -7.82 2.28 -1.99
C LEU A 112 -7.56 2.88 -0.61
N LEU A 113 -6.29 3.01 -0.19
CA LEU A 113 -5.90 3.68 1.05
C LEU A 113 -6.34 5.16 1.07
N LEU A 114 -6.04 5.91 0.01
CA LEU A 114 -6.43 7.32 -0.12
C LEU A 114 -7.96 7.49 -0.11
N THR A 115 -8.68 6.61 -0.80
CA THR A 115 -10.16 6.61 -0.84
C THR A 115 -10.74 6.28 0.54
N TYR A 116 -10.18 5.29 1.24
CA TYR A 116 -10.61 4.94 2.59
C TYR A 116 -10.46 6.13 3.54
N TYR A 117 -9.29 6.78 3.54
CA TYR A 117 -9.05 7.90 4.44
C TYR A 117 -9.76 9.19 4.06
N SER A 118 -10.12 9.40 2.78
CA SER A 118 -10.98 10.52 2.39
C SER A 118 -12.43 10.36 2.86
N LEU A 119 -12.92 9.12 2.98
CA LEU A 119 -14.27 8.81 3.43
C LEU A 119 -14.41 8.76 4.95
N TYR A 120 -13.42 8.18 5.65
CA TYR A 120 -13.52 7.88 7.08
C TYR A 120 -12.63 8.75 7.98
N GLY A 121 -11.76 9.58 7.40
CA GLY A 121 -10.78 10.37 8.12
C GLY A 121 -9.63 9.52 8.69
N PHE A 122 -8.48 10.14 8.92
CA PHE A 122 -7.42 9.54 9.73
C PHE A 122 -7.77 9.76 11.21
N LYS A 123 -7.80 8.68 12.00
CA LYS A 123 -8.11 8.75 13.44
C LYS A 123 -6.84 8.83 14.26
#